data_AF-A0A4Q1C6B0-F1
#
_entry.id   AF-A0A4Q1C6B0-F1
#
_cell.length_a   1.000
_cell.length_b   1.000
_cell.length_c   1.000
_cell.angle_alpha   90.00
_cell.angle_beta   90.00
_cell.angle_gamma   90.00
#
_symmetry.space_group_name_H-M   'P 1'
#
loop_
_entity.id
_entity.type
_entity.pdbx_description
1 polymer ?
#
loop_
_entity_poly.entity_id
_entity_poly.type
_entity_poly.pdbx_seq_one_letter_code
_entity_poly.pdbx_strand_id
1 'polypeptide(L)'
;MKIQLPLFLALSLSVLNGCASQAHRQTALTATRYGAPPEVVRKMERGDRLALADLGLLAQAHVPDDDVLAYMRQTNVSYRLKTAEIDQLRAQGVSDRIIDYLLTTPVRVVRPFRGYVRGRAWYHGFGHGGFGHGYYGHGFGHGRSHHGGRH
;
A
#
# COMPACT_ATOMS: atom_id res chain seq x y z
N MET A 1 29.15 20.16 -50.86
CA MET A 1 28.96 18.98 -50.01
C MET A 1 27.74 19.21 -49.12
N LYS A 2 26.72 18.36 -49.22
CA LYS A 2 25.41 18.47 -48.54
C LYS A 2 25.56 18.08 -47.06
N ILE A 3 25.31 19.02 -46.17
CA ILE A 3 25.26 18.79 -44.72
C ILE A 3 23.83 18.36 -44.37
N GLN A 4 23.56 17.05 -44.44
CA GLN A 4 22.30 16.43 -44.02
C GLN A 4 22.50 15.59 -42.75
N LEU A 5 22.90 16.21 -41.64
CA LEU A 5 23.17 15.46 -40.41
C LEU A 5 22.76 16.10 -39.06
N PRO A 6 21.71 16.95 -38.92
CA PRO A 6 21.25 17.34 -37.57
C PRO A 6 19.91 16.71 -37.15
N LEU A 7 19.14 16.06 -38.05
CA LEU A 7 17.76 15.67 -37.74
C LEU A 7 17.62 14.30 -37.04
N PHE A 8 18.56 13.37 -37.25
CA PHE A 8 18.51 12.05 -36.63
C PHE A 8 18.93 12.02 -35.16
N LEU A 9 19.78 12.95 -34.73
CA LEU A 9 20.34 12.96 -33.37
C LEU A 9 19.38 13.60 -32.33
N ALA A 10 18.41 14.39 -32.80
CA ALA A 10 17.38 15.00 -31.95
C ALA A 10 16.22 14.05 -31.61
N LEU A 11 15.97 13.02 -32.43
CA LEU A 11 14.86 12.08 -32.22
C LEU A 11 15.17 11.04 -31.11
N SER A 12 16.45 10.76 -30.84
CA SER A 12 16.88 9.74 -29.88
C SER A 12 16.79 10.15 -28.40
N LEU A 13 16.74 11.45 -28.09
CA LEU A 13 16.72 11.92 -26.69
C LEU A 13 15.34 11.85 -26.01
N SER A 14 14.25 11.71 -26.76
CA SER A 14 12.88 11.77 -26.20
C SER A 14 12.39 10.46 -25.57
N VAL A 15 13.12 9.35 -25.72
CA VAL A 15 12.65 8.01 -25.30
C VAL A 15 13.06 7.66 -23.86
N LEU A 16 13.97 8.42 -23.25
CA LEU A 16 14.66 8.00 -22.01
C LEU A 16 13.97 8.41 -20.69
N ASN A 17 12.94 9.27 -20.72
CA ASN A 17 12.34 9.81 -19.49
C ASN A 17 11.15 9.00 -18.93
N GLY A 18 10.80 7.84 -19.51
CA GLY A 18 9.53 7.13 -19.21
C GLY A 18 9.61 5.73 -18.60
N CYS A 19 10.81 5.13 -18.43
CA CYS A 19 10.91 3.69 -18.11
C CYS A 19 10.31 3.30 -16.74
N ALA A 20 10.43 4.15 -15.73
CA ALA A 20 9.89 3.86 -14.39
C ALA A 20 8.34 3.86 -14.38
N SER A 21 7.70 4.85 -15.00
CA SER A 21 6.24 4.90 -15.07
C SER A 21 5.65 3.82 -15.98
N GLN A 22 6.37 3.45 -17.04
CA GLN A 22 5.93 2.40 -17.95
C GLN A 22 5.94 1.02 -17.27
N ALA A 23 6.95 0.73 -16.45
CA ALA A 23 7.03 -0.52 -15.69
C ALA A 23 5.86 -0.69 -14.73
N HIS A 24 5.53 0.36 -13.96
CA HIS A 24 4.37 0.37 -13.07
C HIS A 24 3.05 0.19 -13.82
N ARG A 25 2.86 0.92 -14.93
CA ARG A 25 1.67 0.81 -15.77
C ARG A 25 1.50 -0.62 -16.32
N GLN A 26 2.58 -1.27 -16.72
CA GLN A 26 2.51 -2.66 -17.21
C GLN A 26 1.99 -3.62 -16.12
N THR A 27 2.53 -3.54 -14.90
CA THR A 27 2.07 -4.40 -13.80
C THR A 27 0.63 -4.11 -13.37
N ALA A 28 0.20 -2.84 -13.42
CA ALA A 28 -1.17 -2.45 -13.12
C ALA A 28 -2.17 -2.92 -14.20
N LEU A 29 -1.78 -2.92 -15.47
CA LEU A 29 -2.56 -3.50 -16.56
C LEU A 29 -2.74 -5.00 -16.36
N THR A 30 -1.70 -5.71 -15.93
CA THR A 30 -1.83 -7.14 -15.60
C THR A 30 -2.83 -7.34 -14.48
N ALA A 31 -2.69 -6.65 -13.34
CA ALA A 31 -3.64 -6.72 -12.23
C ALA A 31 -5.09 -6.43 -12.67
N THR A 32 -5.29 -5.48 -13.58
CA THR A 32 -6.60 -5.16 -14.16
C THR A 32 -7.20 -6.33 -14.96
N ARG A 33 -6.38 -7.03 -15.75
CA ARG A 33 -6.83 -8.21 -16.54
C ARG A 33 -7.30 -9.36 -15.65
N TYR A 34 -6.70 -9.50 -14.48
CA TYR A 34 -7.08 -10.48 -13.47
C TYR A 34 -8.25 -10.01 -12.58
N GLY A 35 -8.80 -8.82 -12.84
CA GLY A 35 -9.96 -8.32 -12.09
C GLY A 35 -9.63 -7.75 -10.71
N ALA A 36 -8.39 -7.33 -10.49
CA ALA A 36 -8.02 -6.67 -9.24
C ALA A 36 -8.85 -5.39 -9.02
N PRO A 37 -9.16 -5.03 -7.75
CA PRO A 37 -9.96 -3.84 -7.47
C PRO A 37 -9.35 -2.55 -8.03
N PRO A 38 -10.16 -1.61 -8.55
CA PRO A 38 -9.66 -0.41 -9.22
C PRO A 38 -8.87 0.51 -8.27
N GLU A 39 -9.08 0.42 -6.96
CA GLU A 39 -8.24 1.12 -5.99
C GLU A 39 -6.80 0.60 -5.98
N VAL A 40 -6.64 -0.72 -5.95
CA VAL A 40 -5.34 -1.39 -5.94
C VAL A 40 -4.61 -1.12 -7.24
N VAL A 41 -5.31 -1.23 -8.37
CA VAL A 41 -4.76 -0.90 -9.70
C VAL A 41 -4.25 0.55 -9.73
N ARG A 42 -5.04 1.52 -9.25
CA ARG A 42 -4.60 2.92 -9.24
C ARG A 42 -3.40 3.18 -8.34
N LYS A 43 -3.24 2.44 -7.23
CA LYS A 43 -2.01 2.47 -6.42
C LYS A 43 -0.83 1.96 -7.24
N MET A 44 -1.02 0.84 -7.95
CA MET A 44 0.00 0.26 -8.82
C MET A 44 0.41 1.20 -9.96
N GLU A 45 -0.54 1.86 -10.63
CA GLU A 45 -0.24 2.82 -11.70
C GLU A 45 0.60 4.01 -11.21
N ARG A 46 0.37 4.46 -9.97
CA ARG A 46 1.11 5.58 -9.36
C ARG A 46 2.46 5.18 -8.76
N GLY A 47 2.75 3.88 -8.67
CA GLY A 47 3.93 3.38 -7.95
C GLY A 47 3.80 3.54 -6.42
N ASP A 48 2.57 3.60 -5.90
CA ASP A 48 2.32 3.72 -4.47
C ASP A 48 2.65 2.42 -3.72
N ARG A 49 2.93 2.56 -2.42
CA ARG A 49 3.01 1.41 -1.52
C ARG A 49 1.68 0.66 -1.49
N LEU A 50 1.72 -0.66 -1.68
CA LEU A 50 0.61 -1.55 -1.38
C LEU A 50 0.50 -1.74 0.14
N ALA A 51 -0.71 -1.75 0.68
CA ALA A 51 -0.97 -2.20 2.04
C ALA A 51 -1.05 -3.74 2.07
N LEU A 52 -0.94 -4.34 3.27
CA LEU A 52 -1.10 -5.79 3.42
C LEU A 52 -2.46 -6.28 2.91
N ALA A 53 -3.52 -5.49 3.13
CA ALA A 53 -4.85 -5.77 2.59
C ALA A 53 -4.89 -5.74 1.06
N ASP A 54 -4.10 -4.87 0.41
CA ASP A 54 -4.03 -4.82 -1.06
C ASP A 54 -3.39 -6.10 -1.62
N LEU A 55 -2.41 -6.69 -0.91
CA LEU A 55 -1.79 -7.97 -1.29
C LEU A 55 -2.80 -9.12 -1.22
N GLY A 56 -3.66 -9.16 -0.19
CA GLY A 56 -4.76 -10.11 -0.09
C GLY A 56 -5.76 -9.97 -1.26
N LEU A 57 -6.06 -8.74 -1.68
CA LEU A 57 -6.93 -8.49 -2.83
C LEU A 57 -6.31 -8.95 -4.15
N LEU A 58 -5.00 -8.76 -4.34
CA LEU A 58 -4.28 -9.25 -5.52
C LEU A 58 -4.25 -10.78 -5.56
N ALA A 59 -4.04 -11.43 -4.41
CA ALA A 59 -4.08 -12.88 -4.28
C ALA A 59 -5.46 -13.45 -4.58
N GLN A 60 -6.53 -12.84 -4.04
CA GLN A 60 -7.92 -13.23 -4.33
C GLN A 60 -8.29 -13.04 -5.80
N ALA A 61 -7.73 -12.02 -6.45
CA ALA A 61 -7.85 -11.81 -7.89
C ALA A 61 -6.96 -12.76 -8.72
N HIS A 62 -6.18 -13.65 -8.08
CA HIS A 62 -5.27 -14.58 -8.74
C HIS A 62 -4.24 -13.89 -9.65
N VAL A 63 -3.80 -12.69 -9.26
CA VAL A 63 -2.71 -11.99 -9.95
C VAL A 63 -1.41 -12.79 -9.76
N PRO A 64 -0.63 -13.03 -10.82
CA PRO A 64 0.59 -13.84 -10.73
C PRO A 64 1.59 -13.28 -9.71
N ASP A 65 2.15 -14.16 -8.88
CA ASP A 65 3.14 -13.79 -7.87
C ASP A 65 4.32 -13.01 -8.44
N ASP A 66 4.79 -13.38 -9.64
CA ASP A 66 5.95 -12.74 -10.28
C ASP A 66 5.67 -11.28 -10.62
N ASP A 67 4.44 -10.93 -11.00
CA ASP A 67 4.01 -9.55 -11.29
C ASP A 67 3.88 -8.74 -10.00
N VAL A 68 3.29 -9.33 -8.95
CA VAL A 68 3.18 -8.70 -7.63
C VAL A 68 4.57 -8.44 -7.07
N LEU A 69 5.46 -9.42 -7.11
CA LEU A 69 6.85 -9.30 -6.68
C LEU A 69 7.63 -8.30 -7.53
N ALA A 70 7.42 -8.26 -8.85
CA ALA A 70 8.05 -7.27 -9.72
C ALA A 70 7.65 -5.84 -9.31
N TYR A 71 6.36 -5.63 -9.02
CA TYR A 71 5.87 -4.36 -8.52
C TYR A 71 6.49 -3.99 -7.15
N MET A 72 6.53 -4.95 -6.22
CA MET A 72 7.10 -4.73 -4.88
C MET A 72 8.60 -4.42 -4.93
N ARG A 73 9.35 -5.04 -5.86
CA ARG A 73 10.77 -4.73 -6.11
C ARG A 73 10.97 -3.33 -6.69
N GLN A 74 10.07 -2.88 -7.58
CA GLN A 74 10.16 -1.54 -8.15
C GLN A 74 9.89 -0.46 -7.09
N THR A 75 8.90 -0.67 -6.23
CA THR A 75 8.55 0.30 -5.18
C THR A 75 9.50 0.28 -3.98
N ASN A 76 10.33 -0.76 -3.82
CA ASN A 76 11.33 -0.90 -2.75
C ASN A 76 10.77 -0.66 -1.34
N VAL A 77 9.51 -1.04 -1.13
CA VAL A 77 8.83 -0.84 0.16
C VAL A 77 9.10 -2.01 1.08
N SER A 78 9.49 -1.69 2.31
CA SER A 78 9.65 -2.66 3.38
C SER A 78 8.46 -2.71 4.34
N TYR A 79 8.14 -3.90 4.86
CA TYR A 79 7.00 -4.14 5.75
C TYR A 79 7.51 -4.64 7.10
N ARG A 80 6.87 -4.19 8.18
CA ARG A 80 7.06 -4.77 9.51
C ARG A 80 5.92 -5.72 9.75
N LEU A 81 6.16 -7.00 9.51
CA LEU A 81 5.16 -8.05 9.73
C LEU A 81 5.20 -8.52 11.18
N LYS A 82 4.02 -8.61 11.80
CA LYS A 82 3.77 -9.38 13.02
C LYS A 82 3.33 -10.79 12.65
N THR A 83 3.50 -11.74 13.54
CA THR A 83 3.05 -13.13 13.32
C THR A 83 1.58 -13.23 12.91
N ALA A 84 0.70 -12.50 13.58
CA ALA A 84 -0.73 -12.46 13.24
C ALA A 84 -1.00 -11.93 11.82
N GLU A 85 -0.18 -11.01 11.32
CA GLU A 85 -0.31 -10.48 9.96
C GLU A 85 0.16 -11.51 8.91
N ILE A 86 1.16 -12.33 9.24
CA ILE A 86 1.61 -13.44 8.39
C ILE A 86 0.50 -14.49 8.24
N ASP A 87 -0.09 -14.90 9.37
CA ASP A 87 -1.18 -15.88 9.36
C ASP A 87 -2.39 -15.36 8.59
N GLN A 88 -2.69 -14.06 8.74
CA GLN A 88 -3.77 -13.42 7.98
C GLN A 88 -3.47 -13.38 6.47
N LEU A 89 -2.24 -13.06 6.05
CA LEU A 89 -1.86 -13.06 4.63
C LEU A 89 -2.03 -14.45 4.02
N ARG A 90 -1.61 -15.51 4.73
CA ARG A 90 -1.83 -16.90 4.32
C ARG A 90 -3.31 -17.24 4.20
N ALA A 91 -4.11 -16.85 5.19
CA ALA A 91 -5.56 -17.06 5.17
C ALA A 91 -6.26 -16.32 4.00
N GLN A 92 -5.68 -15.21 3.52
CA GLN A 92 -6.15 -14.46 2.36
C GLN A 92 -5.68 -15.03 1.02
N GLY A 93 -4.91 -16.13 1.03
CA GLY A 93 -4.40 -16.79 -0.17
C GLY A 93 -3.10 -16.18 -0.73
N VAL A 94 -2.43 -15.30 0.01
CA VAL A 94 -1.13 -14.76 -0.40
C VAL A 94 -0.09 -15.87 -0.34
N SER A 95 0.67 -16.03 -1.41
CA SER A 95 1.68 -17.09 -1.52
C SER A 95 2.84 -16.90 -0.54
N ASP A 96 3.42 -18.02 -0.10
CA ASP A 96 4.61 -18.00 0.75
C ASP A 96 5.79 -17.26 0.07
N ARG A 97 5.87 -17.27 -1.27
CA ARG A 97 6.88 -16.49 -2.00
C ARG A 97 6.77 -14.98 -1.75
N ILE A 98 5.56 -14.43 -1.73
CA ILE A 98 5.32 -13.02 -1.41
C ILE A 98 5.61 -12.76 0.06
N ILE A 99 5.20 -13.67 0.95
CA ILE A 99 5.45 -13.56 2.40
C ILE A 99 6.96 -13.58 2.70
N ASP A 100 7.71 -14.49 2.10
CA ASP A 100 9.16 -14.58 2.24
C ASP A 100 9.84 -13.31 1.75
N TYR A 101 9.38 -12.74 0.63
CA TYR A 101 9.87 -11.45 0.16
C TYR A 101 9.61 -10.33 1.18
N LEU A 102 8.43 -10.30 1.80
CA LEU A 102 8.08 -9.31 2.83
C LEU A 102 8.97 -9.44 4.08
N LEU A 103 9.33 -10.66 4.46
CA LEU A 103 10.18 -10.95 5.63
C LEU A 103 11.65 -10.64 5.38
N THR A 104 12.14 -10.89 4.17
CA THR A 104 13.55 -10.72 3.79
C THR A 104 13.90 -9.29 3.39
N THR A 105 12.91 -8.46 3.03
CA THR A 105 13.14 -7.07 2.64
C THR A 105 13.38 -6.17 3.87
N PRO A 106 14.61 -5.66 4.10
CA PRO A 106 14.93 -4.91 5.31
C PRO A 106 14.16 -3.59 5.39
N VAL A 107 13.77 -3.20 6.62
CA VAL A 107 12.99 -1.98 6.86
C VAL A 107 13.79 -0.74 6.52
N ARG A 108 13.56 -0.16 5.34
CA ARG A 108 13.98 1.22 5.04
C ARG A 108 12.88 2.14 5.54
N VAL A 109 13.20 2.95 6.55
CA VAL A 109 12.27 3.93 7.13
C VAL A 109 11.99 5.03 6.10
N VAL A 110 11.06 4.78 5.19
CA VAL A 110 10.44 5.81 4.35
C VAL A 110 9.27 6.39 5.14
N ARG A 111 9.23 7.71 5.25
CA ARG A 111 8.32 8.49 6.12
C ARG A 111 6.86 8.01 6.00
N PRO A 112 6.09 8.00 7.11
CA PRO A 112 4.74 7.46 7.12
C PRO A 112 3.82 8.25 6.18
N PHE A 113 3.23 7.54 5.23
CA PHE A 113 2.16 8.06 4.39
C PHE A 113 0.91 8.25 5.26
N ARG A 114 0.41 9.49 5.33
CA ARG A 114 -0.77 9.90 6.09
C ARG A 114 -2.02 9.39 5.36
N GLY A 115 -2.77 8.53 6.03
CA GLY A 115 -3.77 7.64 5.45
C GLY A 115 -4.94 8.31 4.73
N TYR A 116 -5.46 7.55 3.76
CA TYR A 116 -6.78 7.71 3.17
C TYR A 116 -7.85 7.39 4.21
N VAL A 117 -8.65 8.39 4.58
CA VAL A 117 -9.96 8.18 5.21
C VAL A 117 -11.01 8.64 4.22
N ARG A 118 -11.60 7.72 3.45
CA ARG A 118 -12.97 7.90 2.94
C ARG A 118 -13.59 6.59 2.43
N GLY A 119 -14.37 5.96 3.31
CA GLY A 119 -15.69 5.41 2.99
C GLY A 119 -15.75 4.07 2.25
N ARG A 120 -15.80 2.96 3.00
CA ARG A 120 -16.96 2.04 3.05
C ARG A 120 -16.74 1.00 4.15
N ALA A 121 -17.77 0.82 4.94
CA ALA A 121 -17.77 0.02 6.15
C ALA A 121 -17.53 -1.47 5.86
N TRP A 122 -16.47 -2.02 6.43
CA TRP A 122 -16.39 -3.42 6.81
C TRP A 122 -16.31 -3.47 8.33
N TYR A 123 -17.47 -3.70 8.96
CA TYR A 123 -17.58 -4.01 10.37
C TYR A 123 -17.04 -5.42 10.59
N HIS A 124 -15.84 -5.56 11.17
CA HIS A 124 -15.47 -6.64 12.07
C HIS A 124 -14.62 -5.99 13.18
N GLY A 125 -15.12 -6.02 14.40
CA GLY A 125 -14.61 -5.25 15.52
C GLY A 125 -13.22 -5.71 15.96
N PHE A 126 -12.30 -4.77 16.08
CA PHE A 126 -11.07 -4.94 16.85
C PHE A 126 -10.99 -3.80 17.88
N GLY A 127 -11.24 -4.18 19.14
CA GLY A 127 -11.05 -3.31 20.30
C GLY A 127 -9.57 -2.98 20.45
N HIS A 128 -9.24 -1.69 20.33
CA HIS A 128 -7.93 -1.19 20.72
C HIS A 128 -7.89 -1.04 22.25
N GLY A 129 -7.36 -2.07 22.93
CA GLY A 129 -6.80 -1.92 24.27
C GLY A 129 -5.55 -1.05 24.21
N GLY A 130 -5.71 0.25 24.47
CA GLY A 130 -4.62 1.22 24.53
C GLY A 130 -3.88 1.11 25.85
N PHE A 131 -2.66 0.57 25.83
CA PHE A 131 -1.71 0.72 26.93
C PHE A 131 -0.87 1.98 26.73
N GLY A 132 -0.99 2.89 27.70
CA GLY A 132 0.12 3.66 28.26
C GLY A 132 0.60 4.89 27.49
N HIS A 133 0.25 6.07 27.97
CA HIS A 133 1.22 7.15 28.16
C HIS A 133 0.72 8.12 29.24
N GLY A 134 1.31 8.04 30.43
CA GLY A 134 1.16 9.06 31.45
C GLY A 134 2.13 10.19 31.18
N TYR A 135 1.62 11.41 31.03
CA TYR A 135 2.30 12.66 31.35
C TYR A 135 1.24 13.71 31.75
N TYR A 136 1.35 14.16 33.01
CA TYR A 136 0.95 15.44 33.57
C TYR A 136 -0.10 16.30 32.83
N GLY A 137 -1.27 16.41 33.46
CA GLY A 137 -1.96 17.68 33.74
C GLY A 137 -2.42 18.55 32.58
N HIS A 138 -3.72 18.46 32.23
CA HIS A 138 -4.52 19.66 32.03
C HIS A 138 -6.00 19.31 32.19
N GLY A 139 -6.63 19.88 33.22
CA GLY A 139 -8.05 19.69 33.49
C GLY A 139 -8.93 20.36 32.44
N PHE A 140 -9.99 19.67 32.03
CA PHE A 140 -11.18 20.28 31.47
C PHE A 140 -12.40 19.61 32.12
N GLY A 141 -13.07 20.39 32.97
CA GLY A 141 -14.24 19.95 33.71
C GLY A 141 -15.41 19.67 32.79
N HIS A 142 -15.94 18.46 32.87
CA HIS A 142 -17.29 18.17 32.40
C HIS A 142 -18.22 18.23 33.61
N GLY A 143 -19.00 19.31 33.68
CA GLY A 143 -20.09 19.45 34.64
C GLY A 143 -21.05 18.28 34.53
N ARG A 144 -21.13 17.48 35.58
CA ARG A 144 -22.20 16.51 35.79
C ARG A 144 -23.22 17.19 36.71
N SER A 145 -24.39 17.48 36.17
CA SER A 145 -25.56 17.83 36.96
C SER A 145 -26.62 16.75 36.73
N HIS A 146 -26.50 15.66 37.47
CA HIS A 146 -27.64 14.79 37.78
C HIS A 146 -27.85 14.85 39.28
N HIS A 147 -28.91 15.54 39.71
CA HIS A 147 -29.52 15.31 41.01
C HIS A 147 -30.95 14.89 40.78
N GLY A 148 -31.22 13.62 41.08
CA GLY A 148 -32.56 13.15 41.33
C GLY A 148 -33.10 13.78 42.61
N GLY A 149 -34.42 13.99 42.64
CA GLY A 149 -35.17 14.43 43.79
C GLY A 149 -36.56 13.80 43.75
N ARG A 150 -36.85 13.02 44.78
CA ARG A 150 -38.16 12.45 45.12
C ARG A 150 -39.19 13.56 45.34
N HIS A 151 -40.46 13.30 45.03
CA HIS A 151 -41.63 13.48 45.89
C HIS A 151 -42.75 12.57 45.38
#